data_AF-A0A535LDQ5-F1
#
_entry.id   AF-A0A535LDQ5-F1
#
_cell.length_a   1.000
_cell.length_b   1.000
_cell.length_c   1.000
_cell.angle_alpha   90.00
_cell.angle_beta   90.00
_cell.angle_gamma   90.00
#
_symmetry.space_group_name_H-M   'P 1'
#
loop_
_entity.id
_entity.type
_entity.pdbx_description
1 polymer ?
#
loop_
_entity_poly.entity_id
_entity_poly.type
_entity_poly.pdbx_seq_one_letter_code
_entity_poly.pdbx_strand_id
1 'polypeptide(L)'
;MKLIGLTGGVGSGKTTVAGILRDLGATVIDADEASHAVYEPGTPGFEAVVREFGESIVRDGRIDRARLGRLVFDDEESRRRLNAIVHPLVREWMAARTAEAIEGSAEVVVQDVPLLYE
;
A
#
# COMPACT_ATOMS: atom_id res chain seq x y z
N MET A 1 20.19 -7.90 10.49
CA MET A 1 18.91 -7.30 10.05
C MET A 1 17.80 -8.33 10.21
N LYS A 2 16.71 -7.96 10.88
CA LYS A 2 15.51 -8.78 11.04
C LYS A 2 14.37 -8.15 10.25
N LEU A 3 13.74 -8.92 9.37
CA LEU A 3 12.50 -8.53 8.70
C LEU A 3 11.32 -9.22 9.41
N ILE A 4 10.36 -8.43 9.87
CA ILE A 4 9.23 -8.90 10.68
C ILE A 4 7.93 -8.50 9.97
N GLY A 5 7.04 -9.46 9.72
CA GLY A 5 5.67 -9.14 9.30
C GLY A 5 4.82 -8.83 10.52
N LEU A 6 4.21 -7.64 10.55
CA LEU A 6 3.19 -7.27 11.53
C LEU A 6 1.82 -7.39 10.84
N THR A 7 0.95 -8.23 11.39
CA THR A 7 -0.38 -8.47 10.86
C THR A 7 -1.38 -8.64 12.00
N GLY A 8 -2.67 -8.60 11.69
CA GLY A 8 -3.74 -8.65 12.66
C GLY A 8 -5.03 -8.07 12.10
N GLY A 9 -6.17 -8.65 12.48
CA GLY A 9 -7.48 -8.21 12.00
C GLY A 9 -7.86 -6.78 12.42
N VAL A 10 -8.96 -6.28 11.86
CA VAL A 10 -9.51 -4.95 12.18
C VAL A 10 -9.73 -4.83 13.69
N GLY A 11 -9.23 -3.74 14.29
CA GLY A 11 -9.37 -3.46 15.73
C GLY A 11 -8.38 -4.19 16.65
N SER A 12 -7.43 -4.95 16.11
CA SER A 12 -6.43 -5.71 16.90
C SER A 12 -5.36 -4.85 17.60
N GLY A 13 -5.34 -3.53 17.39
CA GLY A 13 -4.33 -2.63 17.97
C GLY A 13 -2.98 -2.65 17.23
N LYS A 14 -2.95 -3.18 16.00
CA LYS A 14 -1.75 -3.27 15.15
C LYS A 14 -1.03 -1.93 14.97
N THR A 15 -1.78 -0.84 14.76
CA THR A 15 -1.23 0.53 14.69
C THR A 15 -0.53 0.93 15.98
N THR A 16 -1.05 0.54 17.15
CA THR A 16 -0.41 0.78 18.44
C THR A 16 0.91 0.04 18.55
N VAL A 17 0.95 -1.24 18.17
CA VAL A 17 2.18 -2.06 18.16
C VAL A 17 3.20 -1.50 17.18
N ALA A 18 2.78 -1.11 15.98
CA ALA A 18 3.63 -0.44 14.99
C ALA A 18 4.25 0.84 15.56
N GLY A 19 3.47 1.66 16.28
CA GLY A 19 3.97 2.85 16.98
C GLY A 19 5.04 2.52 18.02
N ILE A 20 4.78 1.56 18.90
CA ILE A 20 5.74 1.12 19.92
C ILE A 20 7.04 0.62 19.28
N LEU A 21 6.95 -0.15 18.18
CA LEU A 21 8.14 -0.63 17.48
C LEU A 21 8.95 0.51 16.86
N ARG A 22 8.29 1.55 16.31
CA ARG A 22 8.98 2.77 15.84
C ARG A 22 9.71 3.47 16.98
N ASP A 23 9.07 3.65 18.13
CA ASP A 23 9.67 4.30 19.31
C ASP A 23 10.89 3.54 19.85
N LEU A 24 10.93 2.21 19.64
CA LEU A 24 12.08 1.35 19.96
C LEU A 24 13.16 1.33 18.87
N GLY A 25 13.01 2.12 17.79
CA GLY A 25 13.99 2.26 16.72
C GLY A 25 13.81 1.32 15.53
N ALA A 26 12.70 0.59 15.45
CA ALA A 26 12.40 -0.21 14.26
C ALA A 26 11.94 0.68 13.10
N THR A 27 12.38 0.36 11.89
CA THR A 27 11.80 0.96 10.69
C THR A 27 10.52 0.23 10.34
N VAL A 28 9.37 0.91 10.40
CA VAL A 28 8.07 0.30 10.08
C VAL A 28 7.59 0.81 8.73
N ILE A 29 7.41 -0.11 7.79
CA ILE A 29 6.93 0.11 6.42
C ILE A 29 5.46 -0.33 6.37
N ASP A 30 4.57 0.60 6.04
CA ASP A 30 3.12 0.37 6.03
C ASP A 30 2.60 0.04 4.63
N ALA A 31 1.96 -1.12 4.46
CA ALA A 31 1.39 -1.53 3.19
C ALA A 31 0.16 -0.70 2.78
N ASP A 32 -0.56 -0.10 3.73
CA ASP A 32 -1.67 0.80 3.42
C ASP A 32 -1.13 2.11 2.82
N GLU A 33 0.03 2.58 3.29
CA GLU A 33 0.74 3.70 2.67
C GLU A 33 1.20 3.35 1.25
N ALA A 34 1.70 2.14 1.03
CA ALA A 34 2.04 1.66 -0.30
C ALA A 34 0.83 1.70 -1.23
N SER A 35 -0.32 1.19 -0.76
CA SER A 35 -1.57 1.21 -1.52
C SER A 35 -1.95 2.63 -1.94
N HIS A 36 -1.58 3.64 -1.15
CA HIS A 36 -1.85 5.03 -1.45
C HIS A 36 -0.84 5.64 -2.43
N ALA A 37 0.44 5.38 -2.21
CA ALA A 37 1.53 5.98 -2.95
C ALA A 37 1.59 5.51 -4.41
N VAL A 38 1.21 4.26 -4.69
CA VAL A 38 1.40 3.65 -6.01
C VAL A 38 0.56 4.31 -7.11
N TYR A 39 -0.50 5.04 -6.78
CA TYR A 39 -1.32 5.79 -7.74
C TYR A 39 -1.42 7.29 -7.43
N GLU A 40 -0.45 7.85 -6.69
CA GLU A 40 -0.33 9.31 -6.61
C GLU A 40 -0.03 9.92 -8.00
N PRO A 41 -0.40 11.18 -8.26
CA PRO A 41 -0.22 11.79 -9.57
C PRO A 41 1.24 11.73 -10.03
N GLY A 42 1.44 11.37 -11.30
CA GLY A 42 2.77 11.20 -11.90
C GLY A 42 3.42 9.84 -11.67
N THR A 43 2.75 8.90 -10.98
CA THR A 43 3.21 7.51 -10.93
C THR A 43 2.69 6.68 -12.11
N PRO A 44 3.37 5.59 -12.49
CA PRO A 44 2.87 4.63 -13.46
C PRO A 44 1.51 4.03 -13.07
N GLY A 45 1.27 3.85 -11.76
CA GLY A 45 -0.02 3.36 -11.27
C GLY A 45 -1.16 4.34 -11.48
N PHE A 46 -0.93 5.64 -11.32
CA PHE A 46 -1.94 6.66 -11.63
C PHE A 46 -2.37 6.55 -13.09
N GLU A 47 -1.41 6.56 -14.02
CA GLU A 47 -1.68 6.47 -15.45
C GLU A 47 -2.40 5.17 -15.82
N ALA A 48 -1.97 4.04 -15.26
CA ALA A 48 -2.59 2.74 -15.51
C ALA A 48 -4.04 2.69 -15.01
N VAL A 49 -4.31 3.20 -13.81
CA VAL A 49 -5.66 3.23 -13.22
C VAL A 49 -6.58 4.18 -13.98
N VAL A 50 -6.10 5.37 -14.38
CA VAL A 50 -6.89 6.31 -15.22
C VAL A 50 -7.18 5.73 -16.60
N ARG A 51 -6.22 5.03 -17.21
CA ARG A 51 -6.44 4.36 -18.50
C ARG A 51 -7.49 3.25 -18.41
N GLU A 52 -7.51 2.51 -17.31
CA GLU A 52 -8.42 1.39 -17.09
C GLU A 52 -9.85 1.83 -16.73
N PHE A 53 -9.99 2.82 -15.83
CA PHE A 53 -11.28 3.23 -15.27
C PHE A 53 -11.79 4.59 -15.78
N GLY A 54 -11.02 5.23 -16.66
CA GLY A 54 -11.32 6.52 -17.29
C GLY A 54 -11.07 7.73 -16.38
N GLU A 55 -11.05 8.93 -16.96
CA GLU A 55 -10.83 10.18 -16.22
C GLU A 55 -11.90 10.49 -15.17
N SER A 56 -13.04 9.80 -15.24
CA SER A 56 -14.14 9.99 -14.30
C SER A 56 -13.72 9.72 -12.85
N ILE A 57 -12.74 8.84 -12.62
CA ILE A 57 -12.21 8.54 -11.30
C ILE A 57 -11.15 9.55 -10.81
N VAL A 58 -10.92 10.65 -11.51
CA VAL A 58 -9.99 11.71 -11.11
C VAL A 58 -10.76 12.91 -10.54
N ARG A 59 -10.29 13.42 -9.41
CA ARG A 59 -10.77 14.65 -8.76
C ARG A 59 -9.58 15.46 -8.27
N ASP A 60 -9.53 16.74 -8.64
CA ASP A 60 -8.44 17.66 -8.29
C ASP A 60 -7.04 17.11 -8.65
N GLY A 61 -6.96 16.44 -9.81
CA GLY A 61 -5.73 15.85 -10.32
C GLY A 61 -5.27 14.57 -9.61
N ARG A 62 -6.08 14.01 -8.70
CA ARG A 62 -5.80 12.78 -7.95
C ARG A 62 -6.90 11.74 -8.15
N ILE A 63 -6.61 10.47 -7.87
CA ILE A 63 -7.63 9.41 -7.87
C ILE A 63 -8.66 9.67 -6.76
N ASP A 64 -9.94 9.80 -7.12
CA ASP A 64 -11.07 9.79 -6.19
C ASP A 64 -11.30 8.35 -5.71
N ARG A 65 -10.68 8.01 -4.59
CA ARG A 65 -10.80 6.68 -3.97
C ARG A 65 -12.22 6.29 -3.60
N ALA A 66 -13.06 7.25 -3.23
CA ALA A 66 -14.45 6.93 -2.90
C ALA A 66 -15.20 6.51 -4.16
N ARG A 67 -14.91 7.16 -5.29
CA ARG A 67 -15.50 6.81 -6.59
C ARG A 67 -14.93 5.49 -7.14
N LEU A 68 -13.61 5.33 -7.13
CA LEU A 68 -12.95 4.09 -7.54
C LEU A 68 -13.42 2.91 -6.67
N GLY A 69 -13.47 3.11 -5.35
CA GLY A 69 -13.95 2.13 -4.39
C GLY A 69 -15.37 1.67 -4.69
N ARG A 70 -16.31 2.60 -4.93
CA ARG A 70 -17.68 2.24 -5.34
C ARG A 70 -17.72 1.41 -6.62
N LEU A 71 -16.88 1.75 -7.60
CA LEU A 71 -16.82 1.05 -8.88
C LEU A 71 -16.32 -0.39 -8.72
N VAL A 72 -15.30 -0.62 -7.89
CA VAL A 72 -14.72 -1.96 -7.69
C VAL A 72 -15.40 -2.78 -6.59
N PHE A 73 -16.20 -2.16 -5.72
CA PHE A 73 -16.86 -2.86 -4.62
C PHE A 73 -17.99 -3.77 -5.12
N ASP A 74 -18.79 -3.27 -6.06
CA ASP A 74 -19.95 -4.01 -6.60
C ASP A 74 -19.63 -4.82 -7.87
N ASP A 75 -18.44 -4.65 -8.46
CA ASP A 75 -18.00 -5.38 -9.65
C ASP A 75 -16.68 -6.13 -9.42
N GLU A 76 -16.79 -7.46 -9.31
CA GLU A 76 -15.66 -8.36 -9.13
C GLU A 76 -14.65 -8.26 -10.27
N GLU A 77 -15.10 -8.08 -11.51
CA GLU A 77 -14.20 -7.99 -12.66
C GLU A 77 -13.36 -6.71 -12.57
N SER A 78 -14.00 -5.57 -12.30
CA SER A 78 -13.32 -4.30 -12.05
C SER A 78 -12.34 -4.39 -10.87
N ARG A 79 -12.72 -5.06 -9.79
CA ARG A 79 -11.80 -5.30 -8.65
C ARG A 79 -10.58 -6.10 -9.07
N ARG A 80 -10.74 -7.15 -9.87
CA ARG A 80 -9.62 -7.96 -10.37
C ARG A 80 -8.70 -7.14 -11.28
N ARG A 81 -9.25 -6.30 -12.16
CA ARG A 81 -8.46 -5.42 -13.04
C ARG A 81 -7.69 -4.38 -12.22
N LEU A 82 -8.31 -3.77 -11.21
CA LEU A 82 -7.61 -2.86 -10.29
C LEU A 82 -6.48 -3.58 -9.54
N ASN A 83 -6.77 -4.74 -8.95
CA ASN A 83 -5.77 -5.50 -8.18
C ASN A 83 -4.59 -5.95 -9.06
N ALA A 84 -4.84 -6.31 -10.33
CA ALA A 84 -3.78 -6.67 -11.27
C ALA A 84 -2.81 -5.51 -11.57
N ILE A 85 -3.29 -4.27 -11.50
CA ILE A 85 -2.48 -3.06 -11.63
C ILE A 85 -1.76 -2.74 -10.32
N VAL A 86 -2.49 -2.76 -9.19
CA VAL A 86 -2.00 -2.27 -7.90
C VAL A 86 -1.04 -3.24 -7.22
N HIS A 87 -1.31 -4.56 -7.25
CA HIS A 87 -0.53 -5.53 -6.48
C HIS A 87 0.97 -5.57 -6.87
N PRO A 88 1.36 -5.57 -8.16
CA PRO A 88 2.77 -5.51 -8.53
C PRO A 88 3.45 -4.22 -8.04
N LEU A 89 2.78 -3.08 -8.20
CA LEU A 89 3.33 -1.78 -7.80
C LEU A 89 3.51 -1.66 -6.28
N VAL A 90 2.56 -2.20 -5.49
CA VAL A 90 2.69 -2.26 -4.03
C VAL A 90 3.88 -3.13 -3.63
N ARG A 91 4.06 -4.29 -4.29
CA ARG A 91 5.21 -5.17 -4.02
C ARG A 91 6.54 -4.47 -4.33
N GLU A 92 6.63 -3.78 -5.45
CA GLU A 92 7.82 -3.01 -5.84
C GLU A 92 8.09 -1.88 -4.85
N TRP A 93 7.07 -1.12 -4.45
CA TRP A 93 7.20 -0.05 -3.47
C TRP A 93 7.67 -0.57 -2.11
N MET A 94 7.09 -1.66 -1.63
CA MET A 94 7.46 -2.30 -0.36
C MET A 94 8.90 -2.83 -0.40
N ALA A 95 9.31 -3.44 -1.52
CA ALA A 95 10.66 -3.93 -1.72
C ALA A 95 11.69 -2.79 -1.75
N ALA A 96 11.39 -1.70 -2.46
CA ALA A 96 12.24 -0.52 -2.51
C ALA A 96 12.43 0.10 -1.11
N ARG A 97 11.36 0.30 -0.35
CA ARG A 97 11.44 0.82 1.03
C ARG A 97 12.19 -0.09 1.98
N THR A 98 12.06 -1.40 1.78
CA THR A 98 12.81 -2.38 2.56
C THR A 98 14.30 -2.29 2.22
N ALA A 99 14.66 -2.16 0.95
CA ALA A 99 16.05 -1.99 0.52
C ALA A 99 16.64 -0.67 1.06
N GLU A 100 15.92 0.44 0.95
CA GLU A 100 16.32 1.76 1.49
C GLU A 100 16.58 1.67 3.01
N ALA A 101 15.72 0.99 3.76
CA ALA A 101 15.91 0.78 5.19
C ALA A 101 17.18 -0.04 5.51
N ILE A 102 17.46 -1.06 4.70
CA ILE A 102 18.65 -1.92 4.86
C ILE A 102 19.93 -1.14 4.56
N GLU A 103 19.94 -0.35 3.47
CA GLU A 103 21.06 0.53 3.13
C GLU A 103 21.29 1.61 4.20
N GLY A 104 20.20 2.11 4.79
CA GLY A 104 20.20 2.98 5.96
C GLY A 104 20.66 2.32 7.28
N SER A 105 21.14 1.07 7.23
CA SER A 105 21.62 0.31 8.39
C SER A 105 20.55 0.00 9.44
N ALA A 106 19.26 -0.10 9.05
CA ALA A 106 18.20 -0.52 9.97
C ALA A 106 18.44 -1.96 10.47
N GLU A 107 18.49 -2.13 11.79
CA GLU A 107 18.67 -3.45 12.40
C GLU A 107 17.37 -4.28 12.38
N VAL A 108 16.22 -3.61 12.47
CA VAL A 108 14.88 -4.18 12.47
C VAL A 108 13.98 -3.43 11.49
N VAL A 109 13.43 -4.16 10.52
CA VAL A 109 12.41 -3.67 9.59
C VAL A 109 11.12 -4.44 9.84
N VAL A 110 10.02 -3.71 10.00
CA VAL A 110 8.69 -4.28 10.22
C VAL A 110 7.83 -3.91 9.02
N GLN A 111 7.27 -4.89 8.33
CA GLN A 111 6.26 -4.67 7.30
C GLN A 111 4.88 -4.81 7.95
N ASP A 112 4.17 -3.70 8.10
CA ASP A 112 2.79 -3.70 8.56
C ASP A 112 1.88 -4.01 7.38
N VAL A 113 1.35 -5.24 7.34
CA VAL A 113 0.52 -5.74 6.24
C VAL A 113 -0.79 -6.29 6.85
N PRO A 114 -1.90 -5.52 6.77
CA PRO A 114 -3.18 -5.91 7.34
C PRO A 114 -3.72 -7.24 6.78
N LEU A 115 -3.42 -7.54 5.51
CA LEU A 115 -3.90 -8.70 4.78
C LEU A 115 -2.72 -9.38 4.06
N LEU A 116 -1.89 -10.11 4.82
CA LEU A 116 -0.72 -10.82 4.28
C LEU A 116 -1.11 -12.03 3.39
N TYR A 117 -2.40 -12.39 3.29
CA TYR A 117 -2.90 -13.65 2.74
C TYR A 117 -4.08 -13.56 1.77
N GLU A 118 -4.46 -12.38 1.28
CA GLU A 118 -5.52 -12.21 0.26
C GLU A 118 -4.97 -11.78 -1.11
#